data_AF-G2JBC8-F1
#
_entry.id   AF-G2JBC8-F1
#
_cell.length_a   1.000
_cell.length_b   1.000
_cell.length_c   1.000
_cell.angle_alpha   90.00
_cell.angle_beta   90.00
_cell.angle_gamma   90.00
#
_symmetry.space_group_name_H-M   'P 1'
#
loop_
_entity.id
_entity.type
_entity.pdbx_description
1 polymer ?
#
loop_
_entity_poly.entity_id
_entity_poly.type
_entity_poly.pdbx_seq_one_letter_code
_entity_poly.pdbx_strand_id
1 'polypeptide(L)'
;MTEADENNAKARKAFFEEHGAALAEAVLEHTGGDLSEAERLMAECYQGAYNDEVDYAVEVFDEQTAMPDGLRCYIDYERFAMHHIGCDCFTIEADGQVHIFRY
;
A
#
# COMPACT_ATOMS: atom_id res chain seq x y z
N MET A 1 21.25 -20.09 -19.74
CA MET A 1 20.48 -19.50 -18.63
C MET A 1 21.03 -20.13 -17.37
N THR A 2 21.44 -19.32 -16.40
CA THR A 2 22.03 -19.84 -15.15
C THR A 2 20.91 -20.24 -14.18
N GLU A 3 21.20 -21.09 -13.20
CA GLU A 3 20.24 -21.49 -12.15
C GLU A 3 19.72 -20.27 -11.35
N ALA A 4 20.55 -19.22 -11.24
CA ALA A 4 20.17 -17.94 -10.64
C ALA A 4 19.13 -17.18 -11.48
N ASP A 5 19.24 -17.21 -12.81
CA ASP A 5 18.28 -16.55 -13.71
C ASP A 5 16.90 -17.26 -13.65
N GLU A 6 16.88 -18.59 -13.55
CA GLU A 6 15.65 -19.38 -13.42
C GLU A 6 14.94 -19.15 -12.08
N ASN A 7 15.71 -19.09 -10.98
CA ASN A 7 15.15 -18.80 -9.66
C ASN A 7 14.57 -17.38 -9.58
N ASN A 8 15.24 -16.39 -10.18
CA ASN A 8 14.73 -15.02 -10.22
C ASN A 8 13.44 -14.93 -11.06
N ALA A 9 13.38 -15.55 -12.23
CA ALA A 9 12.17 -15.59 -13.05
C ALA A 9 10.99 -16.27 -12.32
N LYS A 10 11.26 -17.34 -11.55
CA LYS A 10 10.24 -18.03 -10.75
C LYS A 10 9.75 -17.17 -9.59
N ALA A 11 10.65 -16.51 -8.86
CA ALA A 11 10.29 -15.60 -7.77
C ALA A 11 9.43 -14.44 -8.28
N ARG A 12 9.85 -13.81 -9.40
CA ARG A 12 9.08 -12.75 -10.05
C ARG A 12 7.69 -13.23 -10.45
N LYS A 13 7.57 -14.43 -11.01
CA LYS A 13 6.25 -14.98 -11.35
C LYS A 13 5.37 -15.16 -10.10
N ALA A 14 5.91 -15.70 -9.01
CA ALA A 14 5.18 -15.89 -7.76
C ALA A 14 4.68 -14.56 -7.18
N PHE A 15 5.51 -13.52 -7.21
CA PHE A 15 5.15 -12.16 -6.77
C PHE A 15 3.91 -11.61 -7.52
N PHE A 16 3.84 -11.79 -8.84
CA PHE A 16 2.68 -11.38 -9.64
C PHE A 16 1.43 -12.23 -9.36
N GLU A 17 1.60 -13.53 -9.10
CA GLU A 17 0.49 -14.42 -8.77
C GLU A 17 -0.09 -14.12 -7.37
N GLU A 18 0.75 -13.72 -6.41
CA GLU A 18 0.35 -13.40 -5.04
C GLU A 18 -0.36 -12.05 -4.92
N HIS A 19 0.18 -11.01 -5.57
CA HIS A 19 -0.30 -9.63 -5.37
C HIS A 19 -1.19 -9.11 -6.49
N GLY A 20 -1.37 -9.88 -7.56
CA GLY A 20 -2.09 -9.44 -8.76
C GLY A 20 -1.21 -8.60 -9.67
N ALA A 21 -1.51 -8.64 -10.97
CA ALA A 21 -0.60 -8.11 -11.99
C ALA A 21 -0.41 -6.59 -11.92
N ALA A 22 -1.49 -5.82 -11.73
CA ALA A 22 -1.40 -4.36 -11.74
C ALA A 22 -0.63 -3.84 -10.53
N LEU A 23 -0.94 -4.33 -9.32
CA LEU A 23 -0.22 -3.94 -8.10
C LEU A 23 1.24 -4.38 -8.16
N ALA A 24 1.51 -5.63 -8.56
CA ALA A 24 2.88 -6.14 -8.66
C ALA A 24 3.72 -5.32 -9.65
N GLU A 25 3.16 -4.95 -10.80
CA GLU A 25 3.84 -4.11 -11.78
C GLU A 25 4.13 -2.72 -11.23
N ALA A 26 3.14 -2.07 -10.61
CA ALA A 26 3.29 -0.71 -10.08
C ALA A 26 4.29 -0.64 -8.91
N VAL A 27 4.30 -1.64 -8.01
CA VAL A 27 5.29 -1.73 -6.92
C VAL A 27 6.69 -1.95 -7.49
N LEU A 28 6.84 -2.81 -8.50
CA LEU A 28 8.13 -3.01 -9.16
C LEU A 28 8.61 -1.75 -9.88
N GLU A 29 7.72 -0.99 -10.52
CA GLU A 29 8.09 0.30 -11.10
C GLU A 29 8.57 1.28 -10.03
N HIS A 30 7.87 1.35 -8.89
CA HIS A 30 8.23 2.18 -7.75
C HIS A 30 9.63 1.85 -7.19
N THR A 31 10.02 0.57 -7.17
CA THR A 31 11.35 0.14 -6.69
C THR A 31 12.44 0.17 -7.76
N GLY A 32 12.16 0.69 -8.96
CA GLY A 32 13.11 0.68 -10.07
C GLY A 32 13.41 -0.73 -10.60
N GLY A 33 12.50 -1.68 -10.39
CA GLY A 33 12.59 -3.07 -10.84
C GLY A 33 13.31 -4.00 -9.87
N ASP A 34 13.63 -3.56 -8.65
CA ASP A 34 14.20 -4.41 -7.60
C ASP A 34 13.10 -5.27 -6.98
N LEU A 35 13.13 -6.58 -7.28
CA LEU A 35 12.18 -7.55 -6.76
C LEU A 35 12.31 -7.73 -5.25
N SER A 36 13.53 -7.68 -4.70
CA SER A 36 13.72 -7.92 -3.27
C SER A 36 13.17 -6.76 -2.45
N GLU A 37 13.35 -5.54 -2.93
CA GLU A 37 12.76 -4.35 -2.31
C GLU A 37 11.23 -4.32 -2.49
N ALA A 38 10.71 -4.75 -3.65
CA ALA A 38 9.27 -4.87 -3.86
C ALA A 38 8.62 -5.87 -2.90
N GLU A 39 9.24 -7.04 -2.71
CA GLU A 39 8.82 -8.04 -1.72
C GLU A 39 8.87 -7.46 -0.29
N ARG A 40 9.94 -6.71 0.05
CA ARG A 40 10.06 -6.06 1.36
C ARG A 40 8.93 -5.05 1.60
N LEU A 41 8.65 -4.18 0.63
CA LEU A 41 7.57 -3.20 0.74
C LEU A 41 6.20 -3.88 0.92
N MET A 42 5.93 -4.95 0.16
CA MET A 42 4.68 -5.71 0.29
C MET A 42 4.57 -6.44 1.64
N ALA A 43 5.66 -6.96 2.17
CA ALA A 43 5.66 -7.73 3.42
C ALA A 43 5.65 -6.86 4.68
N GLU A 44 6.36 -5.73 4.65
CA GLU A 44 6.64 -4.93 5.85
C GLU A 44 5.88 -3.60 5.89
N CYS A 45 5.61 -3.01 4.72
CA CYS A 45 5.09 -1.64 4.63
C CYS A 45 3.62 -1.57 4.20
N TYR A 46 3.09 -2.61 3.56
CA TYR A 46 1.75 -2.57 2.96
C TYR A 46 0.63 -2.54 4.02
N GLN A 47 -0.27 -1.55 3.91
CA GLN A 47 -1.38 -1.32 4.84
C GLN A 47 -2.75 -1.71 4.26
N GLY A 48 -2.82 -2.14 2.99
CA GLY A 48 -4.07 -2.56 2.35
C GLY A 48 -4.49 -1.70 1.15
N ALA A 49 -5.69 -2.00 0.62
CA ALA A 49 -6.27 -1.36 -0.55
C ALA A 49 -7.60 -0.68 -0.19
N TYR A 50 -7.76 0.57 -0.61
CA TYR A 50 -8.86 1.45 -0.21
C TYR A 50 -9.48 2.13 -1.45
N ASN A 51 -10.69 2.68 -1.35
CA ASN A 51 -11.25 3.43 -2.49
C ASN A 51 -10.52 4.76 -2.68
N ASP A 52 -10.10 5.38 -1.59
CA ASP A 52 -9.28 6.58 -1.57
C ASP A 52 -8.45 6.67 -0.27
N GLU A 53 -7.67 7.73 -0.17
CA GLU A 53 -6.84 8.07 0.99
C GLU A 53 -7.66 8.36 2.27
N VAL A 54 -8.90 8.82 2.12
CA VAL A 54 -9.79 9.18 3.23
C VAL A 54 -10.30 7.93 3.91
N ASP A 55 -10.64 6.89 3.15
CA ASP A 55 -11.05 5.58 3.68
C ASP A 55 -9.99 5.00 4.64
N TYR A 56 -8.72 4.99 4.23
CA TYR A 56 -7.60 4.56 5.10
C TYR A 56 -7.49 5.45 6.35
N ALA A 57 -7.59 6.76 6.18
CA ALA A 57 -7.44 7.69 7.29
C ALA A 57 -8.57 7.54 8.32
N VAL A 58 -9.80 7.24 7.89
CA VAL A 58 -10.91 6.94 8.80
C VAL A 58 -10.62 5.67 9.60
N GLU A 59 -10.14 4.60 8.95
CA GLU A 59 -9.76 3.36 9.63
C GLU A 59 -8.69 3.62 10.71
N VAL A 60 -7.59 4.25 10.33
CA VAL A 60 -6.50 4.60 11.27
C VAL A 60 -7.00 5.47 12.43
N PHE A 61 -7.85 6.45 12.13
CA PHE A 61 -8.40 7.33 13.14
C PHE A 61 -9.25 6.57 14.16
N ASP A 62 -10.10 5.66 13.69
CA ASP A 62 -10.96 4.83 14.53
C ASP A 62 -10.16 3.82 15.36
N GLU A 63 -9.05 3.30 14.83
CA GLU A 63 -8.14 2.45 15.61
C GLU A 63 -7.39 3.20 16.71
N GLN A 64 -6.96 4.44 16.42
CA GLN A 64 -6.14 5.23 17.35
C GLN A 64 -6.97 6.01 18.38
N THR A 65 -8.26 6.22 18.13
CA THR A 65 -9.10 7.08 18.96
C THR A 65 -10.38 6.38 19.43
N ALA A 66 -10.69 6.54 20.72
CA ALA A 66 -11.99 6.14 21.26
C ALA A 66 -13.03 7.23 21.03
N MET A 67 -13.23 7.66 19.78
CA MET A 67 -14.15 8.75 19.45
C MET A 67 -15.61 8.29 19.57
N PRO A 68 -16.48 9.04 20.28
CA PRO A 68 -17.91 8.78 20.26
C PRO A 68 -18.51 8.99 18.87
N ASP A 69 -19.37 8.07 18.41
CA ASP A 69 -19.98 8.10 17.07
C ASP A 69 -20.62 9.45 16.72
N GLY A 70 -21.29 10.09 17.69
CA GLY A 70 -21.95 11.38 17.49
C GLY A 70 -21.00 12.56 17.23
N LEU A 71 -19.70 12.38 17.45
CA LEU A 71 -18.68 13.40 17.18
C LEU A 71 -17.92 13.18 15.86
N ARG A 72 -18.03 11.99 15.25
CA ARG A 72 -17.30 11.66 14.00
C ARG A 72 -17.62 12.62 12.85
N CYS A 73 -18.87 13.09 12.74
CA CYS A 73 -19.28 14.02 11.70
C CYS A 73 -18.67 15.44 11.81
N TYR A 74 -17.95 15.74 12.89
CA TYR A 74 -17.24 17.01 13.07
C TYR A 74 -15.78 16.94 12.64
N ILE A 75 -15.27 15.76 12.29
CA ILE A 75 -13.88 15.58 11.89
C ILE A 75 -13.73 15.84 10.40
N ASP A 76 -12.73 16.66 10.05
CA ASP A 76 -12.30 16.88 8.68
C ASP A 76 -11.32 15.77 8.28
N TYR A 77 -11.87 14.65 7.81
CA TYR A 77 -11.09 13.46 7.45
C TYR A 77 -10.22 13.68 6.21
N GLU A 78 -10.59 14.59 5.30
CA GLU A 78 -9.73 14.95 4.16
C GLU A 78 -8.42 15.59 4.63
N ARG A 79 -8.51 16.56 5.56
CA ARG A 79 -7.30 17.16 6.14
C ARG A 79 -6.51 16.17 6.98
N PHE A 80 -7.18 15.29 7.71
CA PHE A 80 -6.51 14.26 8.48
C PHE A 80 -5.74 13.30 7.57
N ALA A 81 -6.37 12.79 6.51
CA ALA A 81 -5.75 11.91 5.52
C ALA A 81 -4.51 12.55 4.89
N MET A 82 -4.64 13.78 4.38
CA MET A 82 -3.54 14.50 3.76
C MET A 82 -2.34 14.66 4.71
N HIS A 83 -2.58 15.02 5.98
CA HIS A 83 -1.50 15.15 6.95
C HIS A 83 -0.88 13.80 7.29
N HIS A 84 -1.71 12.79 7.54
CA HIS A 84 -1.27 11.48 7.98
C HIS A 84 -0.45 10.78 6.90
N ILE A 85 -1.00 10.70 5.69
CA ILE A 85 -0.33 10.06 4.55
C ILE A 85 0.94 10.81 4.16
N GLY A 86 0.88 12.15 4.12
CA GLY A 86 2.04 12.97 3.76
C GLY A 86 3.20 12.92 4.75
N CYS A 87 3.03 12.35 5.94
CA CYS A 87 4.09 12.28 6.95
C CYS A 87 4.97 11.03 6.82
N ASP A 88 4.39 9.85 6.65
CA ASP A 88 5.12 8.58 6.71
C ASP A 88 4.62 7.51 5.73
N CYS A 89 3.71 7.86 4.82
CA CYS A 89 3.16 6.94 3.85
C CYS A 89 3.46 7.36 2.41
N PHE A 90 3.32 6.40 1.49
CA PHE A 90 3.16 6.64 0.07
C PHE A 90 2.01 5.80 -0.48
N THR A 91 1.52 6.19 -1.65
CA THR A 91 0.36 5.55 -2.28
C THR A 91 0.68 5.08 -3.69
N ILE A 92 0.06 3.97 -4.08
CA ILE A 92 0.10 3.43 -5.45
C ILE A 92 -1.34 3.20 -5.90
N GLU A 93 -1.70 3.73 -7.07
CA GLU A 93 -2.99 3.42 -7.70
C GLU A 93 -2.88 2.18 -8.59
N ALA A 94 -3.66 1.16 -8.30
CA ALA A 94 -3.72 -0.08 -9.08
C ALA A 94 -5.12 -0.69 -9.00
N ASP A 95 -5.60 -1.30 -10.10
CA ASP A 95 -6.91 -1.97 -10.17
C ASP A 95 -8.11 -1.12 -9.68
N GLY A 96 -8.01 0.21 -9.79
CA GLY A 96 -9.05 1.15 -9.35
C GLY A 96 -9.10 1.38 -7.83
N GLN A 97 -8.08 0.95 -7.10
CA GLN A 97 -7.91 1.17 -5.67
C GLN A 97 -6.63 1.97 -5.37
N VAL A 98 -6.61 2.61 -4.21
CA VAL A 98 -5.43 3.24 -3.63
C VAL A 98 -4.79 2.27 -2.64
N HIS A 99 -3.57 1.85 -2.93
CA HIS A 99 -2.76 0.98 -2.08
C HIS A 99 -1.86 1.83 -1.20
N ILE A 100 -1.96 1.66 0.12
CA ILE A 100 -1.21 2.46 1.09
C ILE A 100 0.00 1.68 1.60
N PHE A 101 1.15 2.34 1.66
CA PHE A 101 2.38 1.81 2.21
C PHE A 101 2.94 2.78 3.25
N ARG A 102 3.44 2.26 4.37
CA ARG A 102 4.01 3.03 5.49
C ARG A 102 5.44 2.60 5.78
N TYR A 103 6.36 3.56 5.89
CA TYR A 103 7.81 3.31 6.13
C TYR A 103 8.14 2.86 7.55
#